data_AF-A0A934BLV2-F1
#
_entry.id   AF-A0A934BLV2-F1
#
_cell.length_a   1.000
_cell.length_b   1.000
_cell.length_c   1.000
_cell.angle_alpha   90.00
_cell.angle_beta   90.00
_cell.angle_gamma   90.00
#
_symmetry.space_group_name_H-M   'P 1'
#
loop_
_entity.id
_entity.type
_entity.pdbx_description
1 polymer ?
#
loop_
_entity_poly.entity_id
_entity_poly.type
_entity_poly.pdbx_seq_one_letter_code
_entity_poly.pdbx_strand_id
1 'polypeptide(L)'
;MTPSTKIAAMSSTASWTTVDIEATSVTIQRGSNCRLPLNFSQAPNGAGQFDSAFYQTTLTATNCPEAVIQEDTNYKTAQQCAWVIYIPDDGYQTAIQVTLTGQMRGTGWTGGSSVDGLWGSPELIY
;
A
#
# COMPACT_ATOMS: atom_id res chain seq x y z
N MET A 1 -12.42 -8.93 6.04
CA MET A 1 -12.25 -7.64 6.74
C MET A 1 -12.97 -6.60 5.91
N THR A 2 -13.82 -5.80 6.52
CA THR A 2 -14.48 -4.68 5.83
C THR A 2 -13.45 -3.56 5.72
N PRO A 3 -13.16 -3.00 4.53
CA PRO A 3 -12.18 -1.92 4.42
C PRO A 3 -12.61 -0.73 5.30
N SER A 4 -11.68 -0.23 6.11
CA SER A 4 -11.88 0.96 6.93
C SER A 4 -11.77 2.20 6.05
N THR A 5 -12.90 2.85 5.76
CA THR A 5 -12.97 4.10 5.00
C THR A 5 -12.22 5.22 5.74
N LYS A 6 -11.14 5.75 5.15
CA LYS A 6 -10.45 6.94 5.65
C LYS A 6 -10.75 8.14 4.77
N ILE A 7 -11.29 9.20 5.38
CA ILE A 7 -11.70 10.42 4.69
C ILE A 7 -10.53 11.40 4.72
N ALA A 8 -9.99 11.71 3.54
CA ALA A 8 -9.04 12.79 3.35
C ALA A 8 -9.76 13.99 2.72
N ALA A 9 -9.61 15.18 3.30
CA ALA A 9 -10.18 16.40 2.75
C ALA A 9 -9.07 17.41 2.46
N MET A 10 -9.08 17.97 1.25
CA MET A 10 -8.25 19.12 0.91
C MET A 10 -9.04 20.40 0.73
N SER A 11 -8.42 21.51 1.14
CA SER A 11 -8.86 22.88 0.86
C SER A 11 -8.16 23.50 -0.37
N SER A 12 -7.13 22.86 -0.95
CA SER A 12 -6.46 23.34 -2.18
C SER A 12 -5.81 22.20 -2.99
N THR A 13 -5.67 22.39 -4.30
CA THR A 13 -5.05 21.44 -5.25
C THR A 13 -3.53 21.35 -5.13
N ALA A 14 -2.87 22.28 -4.44
CA ALA A 14 -1.41 22.31 -4.24
C ALA A 14 -0.97 21.75 -2.87
N SER A 15 -1.91 21.49 -1.98
CA SER A 15 -1.64 20.90 -0.67
C SER A 15 -1.47 19.39 -0.83
N TRP A 16 -0.56 18.78 -0.07
CA TRP A 16 -0.45 17.33 0.01
C TRP A 16 -1.33 16.84 1.13
N THR A 17 -2.08 15.76 0.90
CA THR A 17 -2.80 15.05 1.96
C THR A 17 -2.20 13.68 2.20
N THR A 18 -2.08 13.33 3.47
CA THR A 18 -1.69 12.00 3.92
C THR A 18 -2.94 11.23 4.33
N VAL A 19 -3.06 10.02 3.81
CA VAL A 19 -4.07 9.02 4.19
C VAL A 19 -3.35 7.82 4.75
N ASP A 20 -3.70 7.44 5.96
CA ASP A 20 -3.18 6.21 6.54
C ASP A 20 -3.75 5.00 5.79
N ILE A 21 -2.92 4.02 5.43
CA ILE A 21 -3.40 2.74 4.91
C ILE A 21 -3.92 1.93 6.10
N GLU A 22 -5.02 1.19 5.94
CA GLU A 22 -5.48 0.27 6.98
C GLU A 22 -4.43 -0.83 7.20
N ALA A 23 -4.19 -1.13 8.48
CA ALA A 23 -3.28 -2.20 8.86
C ALA A 23 -3.78 -3.53 8.28
N THR A 24 -2.90 -4.28 7.62
CA THR A 24 -3.22 -5.60 7.10
C THR A 24 -2.25 -6.63 7.62
N SER A 25 -2.74 -7.83 7.92
CA SER A 25 -1.88 -8.97 8.25
C SER A 25 -1.79 -9.89 7.05
N VAL A 26 -0.57 -10.22 6.65
CA VAL A 26 -0.27 -11.16 5.57
C VAL A 26 0.65 -12.26 6.07
N THR A 27 0.48 -13.47 5.58
CA THR A 27 1.40 -14.58 5.87
C THR A 27 2.45 -14.63 4.77
N ILE A 28 3.73 -14.55 5.14
CA ILE A 28 4.87 -14.56 4.23
C ILE A 28 5.80 -15.70 4.60
N GLN A 29 6.22 -16.46 3.61
CA GLN A 29 7.26 -17.48 3.77
C GLN A 29 8.63 -16.82 3.81
N ARG A 30 9.44 -17.13 4.84
CA ARG A 30 10.83 -16.70 4.90
C ARG A 30 11.60 -17.16 3.66
N GLY A 31 12.55 -16.34 3.22
CA GLY A 31 13.37 -16.60 2.03
C GLY A 31 12.66 -16.43 0.69
N SER A 32 11.39 -16.01 0.68
CA SER A 32 10.61 -15.79 -0.55
C SER A 32 10.26 -14.31 -0.73
N ASN A 33 10.19 -13.86 -1.98
CA ASN A 33 9.64 -12.55 -2.30
C ASN A 33 8.12 -12.68 -2.44
N CYS A 34 7.40 -11.75 -1.81
CA CYS A 34 5.95 -11.67 -1.90
C CYS A 34 5.56 -10.29 -2.43
N ARG A 35 4.80 -10.24 -3.52
CA ARG A 35 4.13 -9.01 -3.97
C ARG A 35 2.81 -8.87 -3.24
N LEU A 36 2.55 -7.69 -2.70
CA LEU A 36 1.27 -7.33 -2.11
C LEU A 36 0.68 -6.13 -2.86
N PRO A 37 -0.32 -6.34 -3.74
CA PRO A 37 -0.98 -5.25 -4.43
C PRO A 37 -2.01 -4.56 -3.51
N LEU A 38 -2.14 -3.25 -3.66
CA LEU A 38 -3.20 -2.42 -3.10
C LEU A 38 -3.89 -1.70 -4.24
N ASN A 39 -5.18 -2.00 -4.40
CA ASN A 39 -6.01 -1.41 -5.44
C ASN A 39 -6.92 -0.35 -4.83
N PHE A 40 -7.04 0.79 -5.48
CA PHE A 40 -7.89 1.89 -5.05
C PHE A 40 -9.20 1.88 -5.84
N SER A 41 -10.32 1.95 -5.12
CA SER A 41 -11.66 2.07 -5.72
C SER A 41 -11.79 3.30 -6.64
N GLN A 42 -11.05 4.36 -6.33
CA GLN A 42 -10.98 5.58 -7.13
C GLN A 42 -9.61 6.23 -7.02
N ALA A 43 -9.16 6.86 -8.11
CA ALA A 43 -8.08 7.82 -8.05
C ALA A 43 -8.54 9.09 -7.31
N PRO A 44 -7.69 9.77 -6.51
CA PRO A 44 -7.93 11.11 -6.06
C PRO A 44 -8.25 12.00 -7.26
N ASN A 45 -9.47 12.53 -7.22
CA ASN A 45 -10.18 13.41 -8.13
C ASN A 45 -10.85 12.83 -9.38
N GLY A 46 -12.12 13.20 -9.50
CA GLY A 46 -12.99 12.88 -10.62
C GLY A 46 -12.31 13.05 -11.97
N ALA A 47 -12.37 11.96 -12.75
CA ALA A 47 -12.04 11.90 -14.16
C ALA A 47 -10.65 12.43 -14.54
N GLY A 48 -9.60 11.88 -13.94
CA GLY A 48 -8.24 12.08 -14.46
C GLY A 48 -7.20 11.46 -13.56
N GLN A 49 -6.75 10.27 -13.95
CA GLN A 49 -5.47 9.64 -13.61
C GLN A 49 -4.71 10.27 -12.43
N PHE A 50 -4.55 9.52 -11.34
CA PHE A 50 -3.35 9.66 -10.50
C PHE A 50 -2.16 9.74 -11.46
N ASP A 51 -1.58 10.92 -11.59
CA ASP A 51 -0.29 11.02 -12.22
C ASP A 51 0.67 10.27 -11.29
N SER A 52 1.17 9.12 -11.73
CA SER A 52 2.04 8.22 -10.96
C SER A 52 3.28 8.94 -10.40
N ALA A 53 3.58 10.14 -10.92
CA ALA A 53 4.63 11.03 -10.45
C ALA A 53 4.37 11.70 -9.07
N PHE A 54 3.14 11.75 -8.56
CA PHE A 54 2.78 12.64 -7.44
C PHE A 54 2.18 11.97 -6.21
N TYR A 55 2.38 10.67 -5.99
CA TYR A 55 2.09 10.09 -4.68
C TYR A 55 3.21 9.26 -4.09
N GLN A 56 3.47 9.51 -2.82
CA GLN A 56 4.45 8.78 -2.03
C GLN A 56 3.69 7.76 -1.19
N THR A 57 4.08 6.50 -1.30
CA THR A 57 3.57 5.47 -0.41
C THR A 57 4.67 5.03 0.54
N THR A 58 4.30 4.82 1.80
CA THR A 58 5.15 4.20 2.79
C THR A 58 4.44 2.96 3.29
N LEU A 59 5.19 1.88 3.48
CA LEU A 59 4.70 0.65 4.08
C LEU A 59 5.79 0.09 5.00
N THR A 60 5.38 -0.29 6.20
CA THR A 60 6.27 -0.78 7.26
C THR A 60 5.68 -2.03 7.88
N ALA A 61 6.55 -2.99 8.21
CA ALA A 61 6.20 -4.19 8.96
C ALA A 61 6.43 -3.94 10.46
N THR A 62 5.37 -3.68 11.20
CA THR A 62 5.47 -3.25 12.60
C THR A 62 5.93 -4.36 13.55
N ASN A 63 5.62 -5.61 13.23
CA ASN A 63 5.96 -6.79 14.03
C ASN A 63 7.09 -7.63 13.40
N CYS A 64 7.69 -7.18 12.31
CA CYS A 64 8.78 -7.88 11.61
C CYS A 64 9.80 -6.84 11.10
N PRO A 65 10.66 -6.31 11.99
CA PRO A 65 11.60 -5.24 11.65
C PRO A 65 12.67 -5.66 10.64
N GLU A 66 12.93 -6.95 10.49
CA GLU A 66 13.84 -7.52 9.50
C GLU A 66 13.25 -7.60 8.08
N ALA A 67 11.94 -7.34 7.92
CA ALA A 67 11.30 -7.35 6.61
C ALA A 67 11.84 -6.20 5.76
N VAL A 68 12.28 -6.55 4.54
CA VAL A 68 12.63 -5.59 3.50
C VAL A 68 11.38 -5.34 2.67
N ILE A 69 10.94 -4.09 2.63
CA ILE A 69 9.74 -3.68 1.89
C ILE A 69 10.17 -2.65 0.85
N GLN A 70 9.83 -2.91 -0.41
CA GLN A 70 10.15 -2.05 -1.53
C GLN A 70 8.88 -1.81 -2.35
N GLU A 71 8.63 -0.55 -2.73
CA GLU A 71 7.55 -0.25 -3.67
C GLU A 71 7.89 -0.86 -5.04
N ASP A 72 6.95 -1.61 -5.63
CA ASP A 72 7.09 -2.16 -6.97
C ASP A 72 6.70 -1.08 -7.99
N THR A 73 7.71 -0.40 -8.52
CA THR A 73 7.51 0.70 -9.47
C THR A 73 6.87 0.25 -10.79
N ASN A 74 6.94 -1.03 -11.14
CA ASN A 74 6.29 -1.57 -12.33
C ASN A 74 4.78 -1.80 -12.13
N TYR A 75 4.32 -1.82 -10.87
CA TYR A 75 2.91 -2.01 -10.49
C TYR A 75 2.26 -0.72 -9.99
N LYS A 76 2.90 0.42 -10.25
CA LYS A 76 2.39 1.74 -9.86
C LYS A 76 1.61 2.35 -11.01
N THR A 77 0.30 2.28 -10.93
CA THR A 77 -0.61 2.96 -11.86
C THR A 77 -1.34 4.08 -11.14
N ALA A 78 -2.34 4.63 -11.82
CA ALA A 78 -3.23 5.52 -11.14
C ALA A 78 -3.90 4.82 -9.95
N GLN A 79 -4.58 3.70 -10.15
CA GLN A 79 -5.44 3.12 -9.11
C GLN A 79 -4.80 1.91 -8.41
N GLN A 80 -3.50 1.74 -8.53
CA GLN A 80 -2.83 0.57 -8.01
C GLN A 80 -1.39 0.90 -7.62
N CYS A 81 -0.96 0.39 -6.49
CA CYS A 81 0.45 0.20 -6.20
C CYS A 81 0.66 -1.22 -5.65
N ALA A 82 1.91 -1.66 -5.61
CA ALA A 82 2.25 -2.90 -4.94
C ALA A 82 3.57 -2.73 -4.19
N TRP A 83 3.80 -3.60 -3.22
CA TRP A 83 5.08 -3.71 -2.54
C TRP A 83 5.62 -5.12 -2.72
N VAL A 84 6.91 -5.21 -3.00
CA VAL A 84 7.67 -6.44 -2.82
C VAL A 84 8.15 -6.49 -1.38
N ILE A 85 7.78 -7.56 -0.70
CA ILE A 85 8.11 -7.81 0.69
C ILE A 85 8.97 -9.07 0.74
N TYR A 86 10.13 -8.94 1.36
CA TYR A 86 11.06 -10.03 1.57
C TYR A 86 11.41 -10.13 3.04
N ILE A 87 11.41 -11.36 3.56
CA ILE A 87 11.85 -11.64 4.93
C ILE A 87 13.05 -12.57 4.80
N PRO A 88 14.22 -12.18 5.33
CA PRO A 88 15.41 -13.01 5.28
C PRO A 88 15.16 -14.43 5.80
N ASP A 89 15.71 -15.41 5.09
CA ASP A 89 15.74 -16.78 5.57
C ASP A 89 16.54 -16.87 6.88
N ASP A 90 16.03 -17.63 7.85
CA ASP A 90 16.74 -17.99 9.09
C ASP A 90 17.26 -19.44 9.07
N GLY A 91 17.14 -20.13 7.93
CA GLY A 91 17.47 -21.55 7.77
C GLY A 91 16.30 -22.47 8.06
N TYR A 92 15.13 -21.92 8.43
CA TYR A 92 13.90 -22.68 8.62
C TYR A 92 12.83 -22.20 7.63
N GLN A 93 12.16 -23.15 6.98
CA GLN A 93 11.03 -22.85 6.10
C GLN A 93 9.76 -22.51 6.90
N THR A 94 9.81 -21.38 7.60
CA THR A 94 8.69 -20.89 8.42
C THR A 94 7.91 -19.82 7.67
N ALA A 95 6.59 -19.90 7.81
CA ALA A 95 5.67 -18.84 7.44
C ALA A 95 5.43 -17.96 8.66
N ILE A 96 5.53 -16.64 8.51
CA ILE A 96 5.28 -15.69 9.59
C ILE A 96 4.17 -14.72 9.20
N GLN A 97 3.39 -14.31 10.20
CA GLN A 97 2.36 -13.30 10.03
C GLN A 97 3.00 -11.91 10.18
N VAL A 98 2.91 -11.09 9.14
CA VAL A 98 3.44 -9.74 9.09
C VAL A 98 2.29 -8.74 9.09
N THR A 99 2.31 -7.79 10.01
CA THR A 99 1.38 -6.68 10.08
C THR A 99 1.99 -5.46 9.40
N LEU A 100 1.38 -5.10 8.27
CA LEU A 100 1.81 -4.01 7.42
C LEU A 100 0.94 -2.80 7.68
N THR A 101 1.58 -1.66 7.93
CA THR A 101 0.93 -0.36 8.09
C THR A 101 1.63 0.64 7.20
N GLY A 102 0.90 1.65 6.73
CA GLY A 102 1.48 2.56 5.78
C GLY A 102 0.75 3.88 5.70
N GLN A 103 1.30 4.78 4.89
CA GLN A 103 0.66 6.03 4.55
C GLN A 103 0.77 6.24 3.05
N MET A 104 -0.24 6.88 2.49
CA MET A 104 -0.22 7.39 1.14
C MET A 104 -0.32 8.89 1.20
N ARG A 105 0.53 9.57 0.45
CA ARG A 105 0.52 11.01 0.36
C ARG A 105 0.30 11.41 -1.08
N GLY A 106 -0.70 12.23 -1.37
CA GLY A 106 -1.00 12.70 -2.74
C GLY A 106 -1.70 14.06 -2.76
N THR A 107 -1.84 14.65 -3.95
CA THR A 107 -2.66 15.85 -4.21
C THR A 107 -3.97 15.47 -4.89
N GLY A 108 -4.90 16.42 -5.05
CA GLY A 108 -6.21 16.20 -5.66
C GLY A 108 -7.18 15.28 -4.88
N TRP A 109 -7.43 15.53 -3.59
CA TRP A 109 -8.48 14.83 -2.84
C TRP A 109 -9.69 15.77 -2.68
N THR A 110 -10.75 15.61 -3.47
CA THR A 110 -11.97 16.41 -3.29
C THR A 110 -12.66 16.09 -1.97
N GLY A 111 -13.04 17.10 -1.19
CA GLY A 111 -13.74 16.93 0.09
C GLY A 111 -14.95 15.99 -0.04
N GLY A 112 -15.01 14.97 0.83
CA GLY A 112 -16.03 13.90 0.77
C GLY A 112 -15.61 12.66 -0.03
N SER A 113 -14.41 12.65 -0.64
CA SER A 113 -13.87 11.47 -1.32
C SER A 113 -13.09 10.62 -0.31
N SER A 114 -13.57 9.40 -0.06
CA SER A 114 -12.75 8.35 0.56
C SER A 114 -11.90 7.68 -0.50
N VAL A 115 -10.64 7.36 -0.23
CA VAL A 115 -9.98 6.32 -1.04
C VAL A 115 -10.09 5.04 -0.27
N ASP A 116 -11.05 4.21 -0.69
CA ASP A 116 -11.10 2.84 -0.22
C ASP A 116 -10.03 2.07 -0.99
N GLY A 117 -9.02 1.62 -0.25
CA GLY A 117 -7.98 0.70 -0.72
C GLY A 117 -8.36 -0.72 -0.36
N LEU A 118 -8.31 -1.62 -1.34
CA LEU A 118 -8.47 -3.05 -1.16
C LEU A 118 -7.12 -3.72 -1.37
N TRP A 119 -6.60 -4.30 -0.29
CA TRP A 119 -5.48 -5.22 -0.37
C TRP A 119 -5.87 -6.41 -1.24
N GLY A 120 -5.07 -6.67 -2.27
CA GLY A 120 -5.19 -7.91 -3.02
C GLY A 120 -4.56 -9.07 -2.26
N SER A 121 -4.62 -10.25 -2.87
CA SER A 121 -3.96 -11.43 -2.31
C SER A 121 -2.45 -11.29 -2.43
N PRO A 122 -1.67 -11.71 -1.41
CA PRO A 122 -0.23 -11.80 -1.53
C PRO A 122 0.15 -12.82 -2.61
N GLU A 123 1.06 -12.44 -3.50
CA GLU A 123 1.53 -13.26 -4.63
C GLU A 123 3.00 -13.61 -4.42
N LEU A 124 3.34 -14.90 -4.43
CA LEU A 124 4.75 -15.33 -4.47
C LEU A 124 5.34 -14.97 -5.83
N ILE A 125 6.51 -14.33 -5.83
CA ILE A 125 7.23 -13.96 -7.04
C ILE A 125 8.63 -14.62 -7.03
N TYR A 126 9.02 -15.20 -8.17
CA TYR A 126 10.26 -15.96 -8.37
C TYR A 126 11.26 -15.18 -9.24
#